data_AF-A0A6N8L6R6-F1
#
_entry.id   AF-A0A6N8L6R6-F1
#
_cell.length_a   1.000
_cell.length_b   1.000
_cell.length_c   1.000
_cell.angle_alpha   90.00
_cell.angle_beta   90.00
_cell.angle_gamma   90.00
#
_symmetry.space_group_name_H-M   'P 1'
#
loop_
_entity.id
_entity.type
_entity.pdbx_description
1 polymer ?
#
loop_
_entity_poly.entity_id
_entity_poly.type
_entity_poly.pdbx_seq_one_letter_code
_entity_poly.pdbx_strand_id
1 'polypeptide(L)'
;MEAFHKGLAYADQYKMDIYRIIMYETMTKLYKDRGDYKNAFAYQMQVSDARTKYNANNVSGTLTELEKELLFNRKAQEVGKEKQQKIYLSIISVILLLLLGTFARLFVVSRQKRELMEKENSYIRQEVEVLTHELSQLGPSKIDLKSFSLTSRQLDIIRLVQEGKTNKQIGEFLFISENTVKYHLKQIYETLGVVSRTELRSQCSSSLNV
;
A
#
# COMPACT_ATOMS: atom_id res chain seq x y z
N MET A 1 -44.32 72.67 -0.41
CA MET A 1 -43.02 73.27 -0.80
C MET A 1 -42.21 73.73 0.41
N GLU A 2 -42.82 74.40 1.40
CA GLU A 2 -42.10 74.89 2.59
C GLU A 2 -41.38 73.80 3.40
N ALA A 3 -42.04 72.65 3.65
CA ALA A 3 -41.44 71.52 4.36
C ALA A 3 -40.22 70.93 3.64
N PHE A 4 -40.24 70.92 2.30
CA PHE A 4 -39.13 70.44 1.48
C PHE A 4 -37.91 71.37 1.59
N HIS A 5 -38.10 72.69 1.51
CA HIS A 5 -36.99 73.63 1.67
C HIS A 5 -36.41 73.62 3.09
N LYS A 6 -37.26 73.51 4.12
CA LYS A 6 -36.80 73.33 5.51
C LYS A 6 -35.99 72.05 5.69
N GLY A 7 -36.47 70.93 5.15
CA GLY A 7 -35.74 69.66 5.24
C GLY A 7 -34.41 69.69 4.47
N LEU A 8 -34.36 70.36 3.32
CA LEU A 8 -33.13 70.53 2.55
C LEU A 8 -32.10 71.38 3.32
N ALA A 9 -32.55 72.47 3.95
CA ALA A 9 -31.70 73.30 4.80
C ALA A 9 -31.12 72.52 5.99
N TYR A 10 -31.92 71.64 6.62
CA TYR A 10 -31.42 70.73 7.64
C TYR A 10 -30.41 69.72 7.10
N ALA A 11 -30.67 69.17 5.90
CA ALA A 11 -29.74 68.25 5.25
C ALA A 11 -28.37 68.91 5.04
N ASP A 12 -28.35 70.15 4.56
CA ASP A 12 -27.13 70.91 4.31
C ASP A 12 -26.44 71.30 5.64
N GLN A 13 -27.20 71.75 6.66
CA GLN A 13 -26.67 72.13 7.98
C GLN A 13 -25.93 70.97 8.66
N TYR A 14 -26.48 69.76 8.60
CA TYR A 14 -25.91 68.57 9.26
C TYR A 14 -25.09 67.70 8.30
N LYS A 15 -24.83 68.16 7.06
CA LYS A 15 -24.06 67.44 6.03
C LYS A 15 -24.61 66.02 5.76
N MET A 16 -25.92 65.89 5.70
CA MET A 16 -26.61 64.61 5.45
C MET A 16 -26.88 64.42 3.96
N ASP A 17 -25.81 64.19 3.19
CA ASP A 17 -25.87 64.09 1.72
C ASP A 17 -26.87 63.04 1.22
N ILE A 18 -26.98 61.89 1.91
CA ILE A 18 -27.95 60.85 1.58
C ILE A 18 -29.40 61.31 1.77
N TYR A 19 -29.66 62.14 2.78
CA TYR A 19 -31.00 62.67 3.07
C TYR A 19 -31.43 63.65 1.98
N ARG A 20 -30.49 64.50 1.52
CA ARG A 20 -30.70 65.41 0.38
C ARG A 20 -31.04 64.66 -0.92
N ILE A 21 -30.36 63.55 -1.21
CA ILE A 21 -30.67 62.69 -2.37
C ILE A 21 -32.12 62.18 -2.28
N ILE A 22 -32.52 61.62 -1.14
CA ILE A 22 -33.87 61.09 -0.91
C ILE A 22 -34.93 62.18 -1.06
N MET A 23 -34.66 63.39 -0.56
CA MET A 23 -35.57 64.52 -0.68
C MET A 23 -35.80 64.94 -2.13
N TYR A 24 -34.73 65.05 -2.95
CA TYR A 24 -34.88 65.37 -4.37
C TYR A 24 -35.60 64.27 -5.14
N GLU A 25 -35.35 62.99 -4.85
CA GLU A 25 -36.07 61.86 -5.46
C GLU A 25 -37.57 61.90 -5.15
N THR A 26 -37.90 62.25 -3.90
CA THR A 26 -39.29 62.40 -3.46
C THR A 26 -39.99 63.50 -4.26
N MET A 27 -39.33 64.64 -4.49
CA MET A 27 -39.88 65.72 -5.33
C MET A 27 -39.98 65.31 -6.80
N THR A 28 -38.98 64.62 -7.35
CA THR A 28 -39.05 64.08 -8.71
C THR A 28 -40.29 63.21 -8.89
N LYS A 29 -40.52 62.27 -7.96
CA LYS A 29 -41.69 61.39 -8.00
C LYS A 29 -43.00 62.18 -7.87
N LEU A 30 -43.07 63.11 -6.92
CA LEU A 30 -44.25 63.95 -6.72
C LEU A 30 -44.64 64.74 -7.98
N TYR A 31 -43.67 65.35 -8.66
CA TYR A 31 -43.93 66.11 -9.89
C TYR A 31 -44.28 65.20 -11.08
N LYS A 32 -43.64 64.04 -11.17
CA LYS A 32 -43.96 63.02 -12.19
C LYS A 32 -45.39 62.52 -12.05
N ASP A 33 -45.82 62.22 -10.83
CA ASP A 33 -47.18 61.72 -10.54
C ASP A 33 -48.26 62.77 -10.86
N ARG A 34 -47.90 64.05 -10.87
CA ARG A 34 -48.77 65.18 -11.28
C ARG A 34 -48.71 65.50 -12.77
N GLY A 35 -47.94 64.75 -13.55
CA GLY A 35 -47.72 65.00 -14.98
C GLY A 35 -46.81 66.19 -15.30
N ASP A 36 -46.17 66.80 -14.30
CA ASP A 36 -45.23 67.91 -14.49
C ASP A 36 -43.80 67.37 -14.69
N TYR A 37 -43.58 66.84 -15.89
CA TYR A 37 -42.31 66.22 -16.27
C TYR A 37 -41.15 67.21 -16.29
N LYS A 38 -41.41 68.51 -16.53
CA LYS A 38 -40.37 69.54 -16.56
C LYS A 38 -39.73 69.71 -15.19
N ASN A 39 -40.55 69.86 -14.15
CA ASN A 39 -40.03 69.98 -12.79
C ASN A 39 -39.49 68.63 -12.27
N ALA A 40 -40.13 67.51 -12.62
CA ALA A 40 -39.60 66.20 -12.28
C ALA A 40 -38.18 65.99 -12.84
N PHE A 41 -37.96 66.36 -14.10
CA PHE A 41 -36.64 66.29 -14.73
C PHE A 41 -35.62 67.22 -14.04
N ALA A 42 -36.02 68.44 -13.69
CA ALA A 42 -35.15 69.38 -12.99
C ALA A 42 -34.66 68.80 -11.65
N TYR A 43 -35.55 68.19 -10.86
CA TYR A 43 -35.18 67.54 -9.60
C TYR A 43 -34.37 66.25 -9.82
N GLN A 44 -34.66 65.48 -10.86
CA GLN A 44 -33.87 64.29 -11.22
C GLN A 44 -32.41 64.65 -11.55
N MET A 45 -32.17 65.81 -12.16
CA MET A 45 -30.82 66.30 -12.42
C MET A 45 -30.07 66.61 -11.10
N GLN A 46 -30.77 67.15 -10.09
CA GLN A 46 -30.21 67.38 -8.76
C GLN A 46 -29.88 66.07 -8.02
N VAL A 47 -30.70 65.03 -8.19
CA VAL A 47 -30.40 63.68 -7.69
C VAL A 47 -29.10 63.15 -8.27
N SER A 48 -28.92 63.29 -9.58
CA SER A 48 -27.73 62.79 -10.29
C SER A 48 -26.45 63.47 -9.80
N ASP A 49 -26.46 64.80 -9.66
CA ASP A 49 -25.32 65.57 -9.12
C ASP A 49 -25.01 65.20 -7.67
N ALA A 50 -26.04 65.13 -6.82
CA ALA A 50 -25.87 64.79 -5.40
C ALA A 50 -25.34 63.36 -5.20
N ARG A 51 -25.85 62.38 -5.97
CA ARG A 51 -25.33 61.00 -5.94
C ARG A 51 -23.89 60.89 -6.42
N THR A 52 -23.51 61.66 -7.44
CA THR A 52 -22.13 61.68 -7.96
C THR A 52 -21.16 62.12 -6.88
N LYS A 53 -21.49 63.20 -6.15
CA LYS A 53 -20.68 63.72 -5.03
C LYS A 53 -20.65 62.75 -3.84
N TYR A 54 -21.78 62.17 -3.47
CA TYR A 54 -21.87 61.17 -2.39
C TYR A 54 -21.02 59.93 -2.69
N ASN A 55 -21.13 59.39 -3.91
CA ASN A 55 -20.38 58.18 -4.30
C ASN A 55 -18.87 58.45 -4.40
N ALA A 56 -18.48 59.62 -4.93
CA ALA A 56 -17.06 60.00 -5.01
C ALA A 56 -16.41 60.08 -3.63
N ASN A 57 -17.10 60.63 -2.63
CA ASN A 57 -16.54 60.81 -1.28
C ASN A 57 -16.68 59.57 -0.39
N ASN A 58 -17.81 58.84 -0.46
CA ASN A 58 -18.11 57.80 0.52
C ASN A 58 -17.87 56.38 0.00
N VAL A 59 -18.13 56.12 -1.29
CA VAL A 59 -17.96 54.77 -1.87
C VAL A 59 -16.51 54.54 -2.29
N SER A 60 -15.83 55.55 -2.84
CA SER A 60 -14.43 55.40 -3.27
C SER A 60 -13.46 55.19 -2.09
N GLY A 61 -13.64 55.91 -0.98
CA GLY A 61 -12.81 55.75 0.23
C GLY A 61 -13.02 54.40 0.93
N THR A 62 -14.27 53.97 1.10
CA THR A 62 -14.57 52.67 1.72
C THR A 62 -14.16 51.50 0.83
N LEU A 63 -14.33 51.62 -0.49
CA LEU A 63 -13.88 50.60 -1.44
C LEU A 63 -12.35 50.46 -1.43
N THR A 64 -11.61 51.57 -1.36
CA THR A 64 -10.14 51.53 -1.32
C THR A 64 -9.58 50.99 0.00
N GLU A 65 -10.23 51.24 1.13
CA GLU A 65 -9.86 50.60 2.41
C GLU A 65 -10.14 49.10 2.41
N LEU A 66 -11.32 48.69 1.93
CA LEU A 66 -11.69 47.29 1.80
C LEU A 66 -10.75 46.54 0.83
N GLU A 67 -10.39 47.14 -0.30
CA GLU A 67 -9.40 46.57 -1.22
C GLU A 67 -8.04 46.37 -0.56
N LYS A 68 -7.56 47.36 0.23
CA LYS A 68 -6.30 47.24 0.97
C LYS A 68 -6.35 46.11 2.01
N GLU A 69 -7.46 45.99 2.73
CA GLU A 69 -7.66 44.92 3.70
C GLU A 69 -7.70 43.55 3.02
N LEU A 70 -8.44 43.42 1.91
CA LEU A 70 -8.47 42.19 1.11
C LEU A 70 -7.09 41.82 0.57
N LEU A 71 -6.31 42.80 0.09
CA LEU A 71 -4.93 42.57 -0.36
C LEU A 71 -4.00 42.17 0.78
N PHE A 72 -4.13 42.79 1.95
CA PHE A 72 -3.35 42.43 3.14
C PHE A 72 -3.67 41.01 3.60
N ASN A 73 -4.96 40.67 3.70
CA ASN A 73 -5.43 39.34 4.07
C ASN A 73 -4.99 38.27 3.06
N ARG A 74 -5.06 38.57 1.75
CA ARG A 74 -4.53 37.69 0.70
C ARG A 74 -3.02 37.48 0.84
N LYS A 75 -2.22 38.54 0.99
CA LYS A 75 -0.77 38.43 1.18
C LYS A 75 -0.42 37.65 2.45
N ALA A 76 -1.11 37.90 3.56
CA ALA A 76 -0.91 37.16 4.80
C ALA A 76 -1.21 35.67 4.62
N GLN A 77 -2.27 35.33 3.88
CA GLN A 77 -2.59 33.95 3.53
C GLN A 77 -1.55 33.32 2.60
N GLU A 78 -1.06 34.05 1.59
CA GLU A 78 -0.02 33.58 0.66
C GLU A 78 1.29 33.28 1.41
N VAL A 79 1.75 34.20 2.26
CA VAL A 79 2.92 34.01 3.11
C VAL A 79 2.75 32.80 4.05
N GLY A 80 1.55 32.63 4.61
CA GLY A 80 1.21 31.45 5.42
C GLY A 80 1.33 30.15 4.64
N LYS A 81 0.78 30.10 3.42
CA LYS A 81 0.86 28.93 2.52
C LYS A 81 2.29 28.62 2.09
N GLU A 82 3.09 29.63 1.73
CA GLU A 82 4.51 29.42 1.39
C GLU A 82 5.30 28.87 2.57
N LYS A 83 5.08 29.39 3.78
CA LYS A 83 5.73 28.88 4.99
C LYS A 83 5.32 27.44 5.26
N GLN A 84 4.04 27.10 5.16
CA GLN A 84 3.56 25.73 5.30
C GLN A 84 4.17 24.80 4.25
N GLN A 85 4.21 25.20 2.98
CA GLN A 85 4.82 24.41 1.91
C GLN A 85 6.30 24.11 2.18
N LYS A 86 7.06 25.11 2.63
CA LYS A 86 8.48 24.92 3.01
C LYS A 86 8.65 23.93 4.17
N ILE A 87 7.77 23.99 5.17
CA ILE A 87 7.77 23.04 6.30
C ILE A 87 7.46 21.61 5.81
N TYR A 88 6.47 21.44 4.94
CA TYR A 88 6.17 20.12 4.38
C TYR A 88 7.35 19.56 3.58
N LEU A 89 7.99 20.38 2.74
CA LEU A 89 9.16 19.96 1.97
C LEU A 89 10.35 19.57 2.87
N SER A 90 10.59 20.31 3.96
CA SER A 90 11.66 19.96 4.90
C SER A 90 11.37 18.65 5.63
N ILE A 91 10.14 18.41 6.07
CA ILE A 91 9.72 17.14 6.71
C ILE A 91 9.90 15.97 5.73
N ILE A 92 9.43 16.10 4.48
CA ILE A 92 9.57 15.06 3.46
C ILE A 92 11.05 14.75 3.21
N SER A 93 11.91 15.76 3.12
CA SER A 93 13.35 15.58 2.94
C SER A 93 13.99 14.81 4.09
N VAL A 94 13.64 15.13 5.34
CA VAL A 94 14.15 14.41 6.52
C VAL A 94 13.69 12.95 6.53
N ILE A 95 12.41 12.69 6.22
CA ILE A 95 11.88 11.32 6.12
C ILE A 95 12.62 10.54 5.03
N LEU A 96 12.85 11.17 3.87
CA LEU A 96 13.56 10.54 2.75
C LEU A 96 15.00 10.17 3.13
N LEU A 97 15.70 11.04 3.87
CA LEU A 97 17.06 10.76 4.36
C LEU A 97 17.08 9.61 5.37
N LEU A 98 16.10 9.55 6.28
CA LEU A 98 15.96 8.43 7.23
C LEU A 98 15.71 7.11 6.48
N LEU A 99 14.80 7.11 5.50
CA LEU A 99 14.51 5.93 4.67
C LEU A 99 15.72 5.50 3.85
N LEU A 100 16.47 6.45 3.28
CA LEU A 100 17.70 6.14 2.54
C LEU A 100 18.75 5.50 3.45
N GLY A 101 18.90 6.01 4.68
CA GLY A 101 19.83 5.46 5.67
C GLY A 101 19.45 4.06 6.13
N THR A 102 18.17 3.81 6.43
CA THR A 102 17.70 2.46 6.79
C THR A 102 17.84 1.49 5.63
N PHE A 103 17.53 1.92 4.40
CA PHE A 103 17.69 1.12 3.20
C PHE A 103 19.17 0.77 2.94
N ALA A 104 20.08 1.74 3.04
CA ALA A 104 21.52 1.51 2.90
C ALA A 104 22.04 0.51 3.95
N ARG A 105 21.61 0.65 5.21
CA ARG A 105 21.96 -0.29 6.28
C ARG A 105 21.44 -1.69 5.99
N LEU A 106 20.18 -1.82 5.58
CA LEU A 106 19.59 -3.10 5.19
C LEU A 106 20.33 -3.71 4.01
N PHE A 107 20.73 -2.92 3.02
CA PHE A 107 21.49 -3.38 1.86
C PHE A 107 22.85 -3.97 2.27
N VAL A 108 23.60 -3.28 3.14
CA VAL A 108 24.90 -3.77 3.65
C VAL A 108 24.73 -5.07 4.44
N VAL A 109 23.76 -5.12 5.36
CA VAL A 109 23.48 -6.32 6.16
C VAL A 109 23.04 -7.49 5.27
N SER A 110 22.17 -7.23 4.30
CA SER A 110 21.71 -8.25 3.35
C SER A 110 22.86 -8.79 2.51
N ARG A 111 23.81 -7.93 2.12
CA ARG A 111 25.01 -8.35 1.41
C ARG A 111 25.90 -9.26 2.27
N GLN A 112 26.17 -8.88 3.51
CA GLN A 112 27.00 -9.69 4.44
C GLN A 112 26.36 -11.06 4.72
N LYS A 113 25.04 -11.09 4.90
CA LYS A 113 24.29 -12.33 5.15
C LYS A 113 24.38 -13.28 3.96
N ARG A 114 24.34 -12.78 2.72
CA ARG A 114 24.50 -13.60 1.51
C ARG A 114 25.86 -14.27 1.43
N GLU A 115 26.94 -13.54 1.70
CA GLU A 115 28.30 -14.08 1.64
C GLU A 115 28.54 -15.17 2.71
N LEU A 116 28.01 -15.00 3.92
CA LEU A 116 28.10 -16.02 4.97
C LEU A 116 27.30 -17.28 4.61
N MET A 117 26.07 -17.11 4.09
CA MET A 117 25.24 -18.23 3.66
C MET A 117 25.85 -19.00 2.49
N GLU A 118 26.48 -18.31 1.54
CA GLU A 118 27.19 -18.96 0.43
C GLU A 118 28.37 -19.80 0.95
N LYS A 119 29.11 -19.30 1.95
CA LYS A 119 30.18 -20.08 2.62
C LYS A 119 29.65 -21.29 3.36
N GLU A 120 28.63 -21.11 4.21
CA GLU A 120 28.02 -22.21 4.97
C GLU A 120 27.42 -23.28 4.04
N ASN A 121 26.72 -22.86 2.98
CA ASN A 121 26.20 -23.79 1.97
C ASN A 121 27.30 -24.53 1.21
N SER A 122 28.43 -23.86 0.90
CA SER A 122 29.56 -24.50 0.24
C SER A 122 30.24 -25.54 1.12
N TYR A 123 30.38 -25.24 2.41
CA TYR A 123 30.91 -26.17 3.41
C TYR A 123 30.01 -27.41 3.56
N ILE A 124 28.70 -27.21 3.72
CA ILE A 124 27.74 -28.32 3.83
C ILE A 124 27.76 -29.18 2.57
N ARG A 125 27.81 -28.56 1.37
CA ARG A 125 27.90 -29.32 0.11
C ARG A 125 29.16 -30.18 0.05
N GLN A 126 30.29 -29.62 0.45
CA GLN A 126 31.56 -30.35 0.48
C GLN A 126 31.53 -31.49 1.50
N GLU A 127 30.98 -31.27 2.69
CA GLU A 127 30.83 -32.31 3.71
C GLU A 127 29.91 -33.45 3.24
N VAL A 128 28.78 -33.11 2.62
CA VAL A 128 27.87 -34.10 2.02
C VAL A 128 28.58 -34.86 0.89
N GLU A 129 29.37 -34.21 0.06
CA GLU A 129 30.12 -34.87 -1.02
C GLU A 129 31.16 -35.87 -0.48
N VAL A 130 31.88 -35.50 0.58
CA VAL A 130 32.81 -36.41 1.26
C VAL A 130 32.08 -37.61 1.86
N LEU A 131 31.01 -37.38 2.62
CA LEU A 131 30.23 -38.45 3.24
C LEU A 131 29.57 -39.37 2.21
N THR A 132 29.04 -38.80 1.12
CA THR A 132 28.45 -39.60 0.03
C THR A 132 29.51 -40.43 -0.70
N HIS A 133 30.72 -39.89 -0.90
CA HIS A 133 31.83 -40.64 -1.48
C HIS A 133 32.33 -41.75 -0.56
N GLU A 134 32.47 -41.50 0.75
CA GLU A 134 32.78 -42.53 1.75
C GLU A 134 31.72 -43.65 1.80
N LEU A 135 30.44 -43.29 1.81
CA LEU A 135 29.34 -44.27 1.73
C LEU A 135 29.34 -45.06 0.42
N SER A 136 29.76 -44.44 -0.69
CA SER A 136 29.85 -45.12 -1.98
C SER A 136 31.01 -46.13 -2.03
N GLN A 137 32.12 -45.85 -1.34
CA GLN A 137 33.27 -46.74 -1.23
C GLN A 137 32.99 -47.96 -0.34
N LEU A 138 32.10 -47.82 0.64
CA LEU A 138 31.63 -48.96 1.45
C LEU A 138 30.76 -49.94 0.64
N GLY A 139 30.34 -49.55 -0.58
CA GLY A 139 29.41 -50.31 -1.40
C GLY A 139 28.03 -50.42 -0.75
N PRO A 140 26.98 -50.84 -1.49
CA PRO A 140 25.77 -51.30 -0.82
C PRO A 140 26.17 -52.47 0.08
N SER A 141 26.05 -52.30 1.40
CA SER A 141 26.26 -53.38 2.37
C SER A 141 25.38 -54.56 1.92
N LYS A 142 26.02 -55.57 1.33
CA LYS A 142 25.29 -56.73 0.81
C LYS A 142 24.81 -57.50 2.02
N ILE A 143 23.50 -57.49 2.25
CA ILE A 143 22.87 -58.25 3.31
C ILE A 143 23.01 -59.73 2.92
N ASP A 144 23.86 -60.46 3.65
CA ASP A 144 23.94 -61.91 3.53
C ASP A 144 22.71 -62.52 4.20
N LEU A 145 21.73 -62.90 3.38
CA LEU A 145 20.49 -63.52 3.84
C LEU A 145 20.72 -64.79 4.67
N LYS A 146 21.88 -65.46 4.54
CA LYS A 146 22.23 -66.66 5.32
C LYS A 146 22.52 -66.37 6.80
N SER A 147 22.86 -65.12 7.13
CA SER A 147 23.11 -64.70 8.51
C SER A 147 21.83 -64.48 9.32
N PHE A 148 20.66 -64.48 8.66
CA PHE A 148 19.36 -64.28 9.28
C PHE A 148 18.53 -65.57 9.26
N SER A 149 17.82 -65.86 10.35
CA SER A 149 16.89 -66.98 10.43
C SER A 149 15.57 -66.67 9.70
N LEU A 150 15.63 -66.63 8.38
CA LEU A 150 14.47 -66.42 7.51
C LEU A 150 13.75 -67.74 7.22
N THR A 151 12.42 -67.71 7.23
CA THR A 151 11.60 -68.84 6.77
C THR A 151 11.71 -68.99 5.25
N SER A 152 11.50 -70.21 4.74
CA SER A 152 11.48 -70.46 3.28
C SER A 152 10.51 -69.52 2.55
N ARG A 153 9.36 -69.24 3.18
CA ARG A 153 8.36 -68.34 2.63
C ARG A 153 8.83 -66.90 2.53
N GLN A 154 9.62 -66.43 3.50
CA GLN A 154 10.20 -65.09 3.45
C GLN A 154 11.27 -64.99 2.36
N LEU A 155 12.08 -66.04 2.15
CA LEU A 155 13.05 -66.11 1.07
C LEU A 155 12.39 -66.04 -0.32
N ASP A 156 11.30 -66.77 -0.53
CA ASP A 156 10.52 -66.72 -1.78
C ASP A 156 10.00 -65.30 -2.07
N ILE A 157 9.48 -64.63 -1.03
CA ILE A 157 8.98 -63.26 -1.13
C ILE A 157 10.14 -62.29 -1.45
N ILE A 158 11.29 -62.42 -0.79
CA ILE A 158 12.48 -61.59 -1.06
C ILE A 158 12.93 -61.75 -2.51
N ARG A 159 12.96 -62.98 -3.04
CA ARG A 159 13.33 -63.26 -4.43
C ARG A 159 12.39 -62.57 -5.42
N LEU A 160 11.09 -62.70 -5.23
CA LEU A 160 10.10 -62.05 -6.11
C LEU A 160 10.13 -60.52 -5.99
N VAL A 161 10.51 -59.97 -4.83
CA VAL A 161 10.75 -58.53 -4.68
C VAL A 161 11.97 -58.07 -5.47
N GLN A 162 13.06 -58.85 -5.43
CA GLN A 162 14.28 -58.59 -6.21
C GLN A 162 14.00 -58.60 -7.72
N GLU A 163 13.13 -59.49 -8.18
CA GLU A 163 12.62 -59.55 -9.56
C GLU A 163 11.66 -58.40 -9.92
N GLY A 164 11.32 -57.52 -8.97
CA GLY A 164 10.48 -56.34 -9.20
C GLY A 164 8.96 -56.61 -9.17
N LYS A 165 8.50 -57.78 -8.69
CA LYS A 165 7.08 -58.14 -8.67
C LYS A 165 6.29 -57.34 -7.63
N THR A 166 5.12 -56.82 -7.97
CA THR A 166 4.25 -56.11 -7.02
C THR A 166 3.66 -57.07 -5.97
N ASN A 167 3.18 -56.56 -4.83
CA ASN A 167 2.61 -57.43 -3.78
C ASN A 167 1.44 -58.28 -4.28
N LYS A 168 0.64 -57.74 -5.22
CA LYS A 168 -0.44 -58.47 -5.88
C LYS A 168 0.10 -59.64 -6.69
N GLN A 169 1.12 -59.39 -7.53
CA GLN A 169 1.78 -60.44 -8.32
C GLN A 169 2.44 -61.49 -7.42
N ILE A 170 3.12 -61.09 -6.35
CA ILE A 170 3.70 -62.01 -5.38
C ILE A 170 2.62 -62.90 -4.77
N GLY A 171 1.46 -62.32 -4.41
CA GLY A 171 0.31 -63.07 -3.91
C GLY A 171 -0.19 -64.12 -4.91
N GLU A 172 -0.25 -63.76 -6.19
CA GLU A 172 -0.61 -64.67 -7.28
C GLU A 172 0.42 -65.79 -7.45
N PHE A 173 1.73 -65.47 -7.50
CA PHE A 173 2.81 -66.46 -7.64
C PHE A 173 2.87 -67.45 -6.48
N LEU A 174 2.54 -66.98 -5.28
CA LEU A 174 2.66 -67.74 -4.05
C LEU A 174 1.32 -68.32 -3.56
N PHE A 175 0.21 -68.07 -4.25
CA PHE A 175 -1.14 -68.47 -3.84
C PHE A 175 -1.54 -67.96 -2.44
N ILE A 176 -1.25 -66.68 -2.13
CA ILE A 176 -1.64 -66.01 -0.87
C ILE A 176 -2.22 -64.62 -1.14
N SER A 177 -2.94 -64.07 -0.16
CA SER A 177 -3.51 -62.72 -0.29
C SER A 177 -2.41 -61.64 -0.30
N GLU A 178 -2.67 -60.52 -0.97
CA GLU A 178 -1.77 -59.34 -0.95
C GLU A 178 -1.51 -58.85 0.49
N ASN A 179 -2.51 -58.93 1.37
CA ASN A 179 -2.37 -58.56 2.78
C ASN A 179 -1.40 -59.47 3.52
N THR A 180 -1.40 -60.77 3.20
CA THR A 180 -0.44 -61.75 3.73
C THR A 180 0.98 -61.42 3.25
N VAL A 181 1.14 -61.01 1.98
CA VAL A 181 2.43 -60.55 1.45
C VAL A 181 2.92 -59.30 2.20
N LYS A 182 2.04 -58.31 2.42
CA LYS A 182 2.38 -57.10 3.21
C LYS A 182 2.83 -57.44 4.62
N TYR A 183 2.15 -58.39 5.28
CA TYR A 183 2.54 -58.87 6.59
C TYR A 183 3.94 -59.48 6.59
N HIS A 184 4.23 -60.40 5.67
CA HIS A 184 5.55 -61.00 5.55
C HIS A 184 6.64 -59.97 5.22
N LEU A 185 6.37 -59.00 4.33
CA LEU A 185 7.30 -57.92 4.02
C LEU A 185 7.63 -57.07 5.23
N LYS A 186 6.64 -56.76 6.07
CA LYS A 186 6.87 -56.06 7.34
C LYS A 186 7.85 -56.82 8.23
N GLN A 187 7.61 -58.13 8.40
CA GLN A 187 8.51 -58.99 9.19
C GLN A 187 9.92 -59.07 8.57
N ILE A 188 10.02 -59.15 7.24
CA ILE A 188 11.30 -59.15 6.53
C ILE A 188 12.06 -57.82 6.76
N TYR A 189 11.37 -56.68 6.69
CA TYR A 189 11.97 -55.37 6.94
C TYR A 189 12.49 -55.25 8.37
N GLU A 190 11.72 -55.72 9.35
CA GLU A 190 12.15 -55.77 10.75
C GLU A 190 13.35 -56.70 10.96
N THR A 191 13.33 -57.90 10.38
CA THR A 191 14.43 -58.88 10.51
C THR A 191 15.72 -58.41 9.83
N LEU A 192 15.63 -57.77 8.67
CA LEU A 192 16.80 -57.35 7.88
C LEU A 192 17.24 -55.90 8.15
N GLY A 193 16.48 -55.14 8.94
CA GLY A 193 16.79 -53.74 9.26
C GLY A 193 16.67 -52.78 8.07
N VAL A 194 15.97 -53.16 7.01
CA VAL A 194 15.75 -52.33 5.81
C VAL A 194 14.46 -51.52 5.94
N VAL A 195 14.47 -50.28 5.48
CA VAL A 195 13.33 -49.35 5.63
C VAL A 195 12.52 -49.18 4.36
N SER A 196 13.02 -49.66 3.21
CA SER A 196 12.32 -49.52 1.94
C SER A 196 12.41 -50.75 1.03
N ARG A 197 11.41 -50.92 0.17
CA ARG A 197 11.40 -51.94 -0.88
C ARG A 197 12.58 -51.78 -1.85
N THR A 198 12.96 -50.54 -2.16
CA THR A 198 14.09 -50.24 -3.04
C THR A 198 15.40 -50.68 -2.41
N GLU A 199 15.54 -50.46 -1.10
CA GLU A 199 16.68 -50.90 -0.30
C GLU A 199 16.76 -52.43 -0.20
N LEU A 200 15.64 -53.12 0.08
CA LEU A 200 15.57 -54.59 0.06
C LEU A 200 16.00 -55.15 -1.30
N ARG A 201 15.64 -54.47 -2.40
CA ARG A 201 16.01 -54.87 -3.76
C ARG A 201 17.49 -54.62 -4.08
N SER A 202 18.09 -53.53 -3.60
CA SER A 202 19.47 -53.16 -3.94
C SER A 202 20.52 -53.81 -3.04
N GLN A 203 20.20 -54.04 -1.77
CA GLN A 203 21.17 -54.51 -0.76
C GLN A 203 21.20 -56.05 -0.62
N CYS A 204 20.16 -56.78 -1.01
CA CYS A 204 20.16 -58.23 -0.91
C CYS A 204 20.77 -58.87 -2.16
N SER A 205 21.95 -59.49 -2.04
CA SER A 205 22.57 -60.23 -3.15
C SER A 205 22.09 -61.68 -3.19
N SER A 206 21.46 -62.08 -4.30
CA SER A 206 21.00 -63.44 -4.57
C SER A 206 22.19 -64.36 -4.93
N SER A 207 22.99 -64.74 -3.95
CA SER A 207 23.88 -65.91 -4.09
C SER A 207 23.10 -67.20 -3.82
N LEU A 208 22.15 -67.51 -4.71
CA LEU A 208 21.41 -68.77 -4.72
C LEU A 208 21.72 -69.49 -6.05
N ASN A 209 22.89 -70.13 -6.09
CA ASN A 209 23.14 -71.23 -7.03
C ASN A 209 22.41 -72.46 -6.50
N VAL A 210 21.36 -72.89 -7.20
CA VAL A 210 21.00 -74.29 -7.42
C VAL A 210 20.49 -74.41 -8.85
#